data_AF-A0AAW9S457-F1
#
_entry.id   AF-A0AAW9S457-F1
#
_cell.length_a   1.000
_cell.length_b   1.000
_cell.length_c   1.000
_cell.angle_alpha   90.00
_cell.angle_beta   90.00
_cell.angle_gamma   90.00
#
_symmetry.space_group_name_H-M   'P 1'
#
loop_
_entity.id
_entity.type
_entity.pdbx_description
1 polymer ?
#
loop_
_entity_poly.entity_id
_entity_poly.type
_entity_poly.pdbx_seq_one_letter_code
_entity_poly.pdbx_strand_id
1 'polypeptide(L)'
;MKIELYPEFEEVFENDDLKGVFYPLCKVSEINSSMNSPLFFVSSNGIWVNENIKNEYNQASFTCFEMNNGKYSFKGDLNVYLGYEQAPKIIENLEADFKQNGERYLAQKIKTESYIQNILENYNLDFGELDAKYFLQTFYQFSINKLIYQKTGNFGAFNQIIYDWDQPDESPIIYEIKNDNTTGYADIEINKEYFFPKSIEIEKYEKVGFVIGHEFFTDGNDTYLIYDKENHRAICINHYS
;
A
#
# COMPACT_ATOMS: atom_id res chain seq x y z
N MET A 1 7.62 -19.84 1.60
CA MET A 1 7.03 -18.49 1.67
C MET A 1 5.60 -18.60 2.18
N LYS A 2 5.29 -17.88 3.25
CA LYS A 2 3.96 -17.74 3.82
C LYS A 2 3.50 -16.30 3.66
N ILE A 3 2.28 -16.12 3.17
CA ILE A 3 1.67 -14.81 2.89
C ILE A 3 0.51 -14.60 3.86
N GLU A 4 0.45 -13.41 4.44
CA GLU A 4 -0.66 -12.95 5.29
C GLU A 4 -1.13 -11.59 4.76
N LEU A 5 -2.40 -11.50 4.36
CA LEU A 5 -3.00 -10.28 3.81
C LEU A 5 -3.48 -9.34 4.92
N TYR A 6 -3.39 -8.04 4.64
CA TYR A 6 -3.86 -6.96 5.51
C TYR A 6 -3.32 -7.02 6.95
N PRO A 7 -1.99 -7.14 7.15
CA PRO A 7 -1.42 -7.16 8.50
C PRO A 7 -1.78 -5.87 9.24
N GLU A 8 -1.92 -5.97 10.56
CA GLU A 8 -2.22 -4.80 11.39
C GLU A 8 -1.06 -3.81 11.33
N PHE A 9 -1.39 -2.51 11.40
CA PHE A 9 -0.42 -1.44 11.17
C PHE A 9 0.74 -1.50 12.17
N GLU A 10 0.44 -1.75 13.44
CA GLU A 10 1.42 -1.88 14.51
C GLU A 10 2.30 -3.12 14.39
N GLU A 11 1.93 -4.12 13.59
CA GLU A 11 2.84 -5.22 13.26
C GLU A 11 3.91 -4.80 12.25
N VAL A 12 3.59 -3.82 11.40
CA VAL A 12 4.45 -3.40 10.28
C VAL A 12 5.36 -2.26 10.69
N PHE A 13 4.87 -1.24 11.38
CA PHE A 13 5.63 -0.01 11.64
C PHE A 13 6.04 0.17 13.11
N GLU A 14 7.16 0.84 13.33
CA GLU A 14 7.64 1.17 14.68
C GLU A 14 6.83 2.28 15.37
N ASN A 15 6.20 3.17 14.60
CA ASN A 15 5.45 4.32 15.09
C ASN A 15 4.19 4.58 14.27
N ASP A 16 3.30 5.40 14.83
CA ASP A 16 1.98 5.72 14.28
C ASP A 16 1.99 6.93 13.33
N ASP A 17 3.14 7.60 13.14
CA ASP A 17 3.25 8.81 12.30
C ASP A 17 2.98 8.50 10.82
N LEU A 18 3.03 7.23 10.44
CA LEU A 18 2.79 6.71 9.09
C LEU A 18 1.33 6.37 8.82
N LYS A 19 0.44 6.48 9.83
CA LYS A 19 -0.99 6.16 9.70
C LYS A 19 -1.67 7.08 8.71
N GLY A 20 -2.46 6.49 7.81
CA GLY A 20 -3.12 7.20 6.72
C GLY A 20 -2.19 7.52 5.54
N VAL A 21 -0.87 7.57 5.75
CA VAL A 21 0.09 7.71 4.64
C VAL A 21 0.36 6.39 3.95
N PHE A 22 0.48 5.32 4.74
CA PHE A 22 0.83 4.00 4.23
C PHE A 22 -0.20 2.93 4.61
N TYR A 23 -0.49 2.06 3.65
CA TYR A 23 -1.32 0.88 3.79
C TYR A 23 -0.44 -0.38 3.80
N PRO A 24 -0.42 -1.14 4.91
CA PRO A 24 0.11 -2.50 4.91
C PRO A 24 -0.74 -3.43 4.05
N LEU A 25 -0.17 -3.97 2.97
CA LEU A 25 -0.91 -4.79 2.01
C LEU A 25 -0.80 -6.28 2.35
N CYS A 26 0.43 -6.77 2.46
CA CYS A 26 0.68 -8.15 2.83
C CYS A 26 2.02 -8.31 3.52
N LYS A 27 2.09 -9.33 4.36
CA LYS A 27 3.26 -9.77 5.10
C LYS A 27 3.77 -11.06 4.48
N VAL A 28 5.06 -11.09 4.21
CA VAL A 28 5.77 -12.23 3.65
C VAL A 28 6.74 -12.74 4.69
N SER A 29 6.60 -14.02 5.00
CA SER A 29 7.49 -14.74 5.93
C SER A 29 8.00 -16.02 5.27
N GLU A 30 9.03 -16.63 5.87
CA GLU A 30 9.61 -17.88 5.35
C GLU A 30 10.08 -17.76 3.89
N ILE A 31 10.67 -16.60 3.53
CA ILE A 31 11.18 -16.30 2.18
C ILE A 31 12.40 -17.18 1.89
N ASN A 32 13.33 -17.29 2.83
CA ASN A 32 14.47 -18.21 2.80
C ASN A 32 14.97 -18.49 4.24
N SER A 33 15.71 -19.58 4.43
CA SER A 33 16.25 -19.98 5.74
C SER A 33 17.26 -18.99 6.36
N SER A 34 17.74 -18.02 5.57
CA SER A 34 18.65 -16.97 6.01
C SER A 34 17.96 -15.71 6.55
N MET A 35 16.64 -15.57 6.35
CA MET A 35 15.90 -14.37 6.71
C MET A 35 14.89 -14.67 7.81
N ASN A 36 15.22 -14.25 9.03
CA ASN A 36 14.40 -14.49 10.22
C ASN A 36 13.34 -13.41 10.48
N SER A 37 13.28 -12.35 9.67
CA SER A 37 12.31 -11.27 9.82
C SER A 37 11.32 -11.25 8.65
N PRO A 38 10.02 -10.99 8.91
CA PRO A 38 9.06 -10.80 7.85
C PRO A 38 9.38 -9.55 7.04
N LEU A 39 8.96 -9.55 5.78
CA LEU A 39 8.90 -8.36 4.95
C LEU A 39 7.45 -8.00 4.68
N PHE A 40 7.21 -6.73 4.33
CA PHE A 40 5.88 -6.20 4.10
C PHE A 40 5.82 -5.46 2.78
N PHE A 41 4.77 -5.73 2.02
CA PHE A 41 4.35 -4.86 0.94
C PHE A 41 3.56 -3.70 1.54
N VAL A 42 3.98 -2.49 1.21
CA VAL A 42 3.41 -1.25 1.73
C VAL A 42 3.15 -0.31 0.56
N SER A 43 1.95 0.26 0.49
CA SER A 43 1.57 1.23 -0.53
C SER A 43 1.23 2.58 0.08
N SER A 44 1.54 3.65 -0.64
CA SER A 44 1.08 5.01 -0.33
C SER A 44 -0.05 5.47 -1.27
N ASN A 45 -0.75 4.54 -1.91
CA ASN A 45 -1.98 4.87 -2.67
C ASN A 45 -2.95 5.63 -1.76
N GLY A 46 -3.70 6.56 -2.36
CA GLY A 46 -4.63 7.44 -1.64
C GLY A 46 -4.01 8.78 -1.23
N ILE A 47 -2.70 8.96 -1.38
CA ILE A 47 -2.02 10.25 -1.18
C ILE A 47 -1.18 10.62 -2.40
N TRP A 48 -1.32 11.87 -2.85
CA TRP A 48 -0.45 12.46 -3.86
C TRP A 48 0.92 12.81 -3.30
N VAL A 49 1.94 12.74 -4.15
CA VAL A 49 3.33 12.96 -3.76
C VAL A 49 3.89 14.25 -4.37
N ASN A 50 4.75 14.94 -3.63
CA ASN A 50 5.50 16.09 -4.12
C ASN A 50 6.76 15.63 -4.85
N GLU A 51 6.67 15.50 -6.17
CA GLU A 51 7.77 15.03 -7.03
C GLU A 51 9.03 15.94 -7.03
N ASN A 52 8.92 17.16 -6.50
CA ASN A 52 10.06 18.07 -6.39
C ASN A 52 10.97 17.74 -5.20
N ILE A 53 10.47 16.98 -4.22
CA ILE A 53 11.24 16.55 -3.06
C ILE A 53 11.87 15.20 -3.40
N LYS A 54 13.19 15.20 -3.52
CA LYS A 54 13.99 13.99 -3.74
C LYS A 54 14.78 13.68 -2.47
N ASN A 55 14.48 12.55 -1.85
CA ASN A 55 15.15 12.08 -0.64
C ASN A 55 15.80 10.71 -0.90
N GLU A 56 16.88 10.40 -0.18
CA GLU A 56 17.58 9.12 -0.33
C GLU A 56 16.73 7.92 0.11
N TYR A 57 15.74 8.15 0.98
CA TYR A 57 14.89 7.10 1.55
C TYR A 57 13.49 7.07 0.93
N ASN A 58 13.01 8.12 0.28
CA ASN A 58 11.72 8.10 -0.39
C ASN A 58 11.56 9.21 -1.45
N GLN A 59 10.73 8.92 -2.44
CA GLN A 59 10.24 9.87 -3.44
C GLN A 59 9.00 9.26 -4.10
N ALA A 60 8.47 9.91 -5.14
CA ALA A 60 7.26 9.46 -5.82
C ALA A 60 7.27 7.98 -6.26
N SER A 61 8.44 7.49 -6.71
CA SER A 61 8.60 6.14 -7.26
C SER A 61 8.96 5.07 -6.22
N PHE A 62 9.39 5.42 -5.01
CA PHE A 62 9.77 4.40 -4.03
C PHE A 62 9.76 4.91 -2.58
N THR A 63 9.67 3.96 -1.66
CA THR A 63 9.90 4.16 -0.23
C THR A 63 10.83 3.09 0.31
N CYS A 64 11.87 3.50 1.02
CA CYS A 64 12.83 2.64 1.70
C CYS A 64 12.57 2.64 3.21
N PHE A 65 12.55 1.45 3.78
CA PHE A 65 12.39 1.20 5.21
C PHE A 65 13.60 0.44 5.74
N GLU A 66 14.08 0.83 6.91
CA GLU A 66 15.07 0.04 7.65
C GLU A 66 14.35 -1.00 8.50
N MET A 67 14.86 -2.24 8.49
CA MET A 67 14.32 -3.33 9.29
C MET A 67 14.88 -3.30 10.71
N ASN A 68 13.99 -3.06 11.68
CA ASN A 68 14.32 -3.06 13.09
C ASN A 68 13.39 -4.00 13.85
N ASN A 69 13.95 -5.07 14.43
CA ASN A 69 13.19 -6.06 15.21
C ASN A 69 11.94 -6.60 14.50
N GLY A 70 12.04 -6.82 13.18
CA GLY A 70 10.93 -7.33 12.37
C GLY A 70 9.88 -6.30 11.98
N LYS A 71 10.12 -5.00 12.23
CA LYS A 71 9.28 -3.87 11.82
C LYS A 71 10.02 -2.92 10.89
N TYR A 72 9.27 -2.11 10.15
CA TYR A 72 9.75 -1.04 9.30
C TYR A 72 9.93 0.25 10.11
N SER A 73 11.16 0.77 10.09
CA SER A 73 11.52 2.12 10.52
C SER A 73 11.59 3.02 9.29
N PHE A 74 10.80 4.09 9.28
CA PHE A 74 10.84 5.08 8.21
C PHE A 74 11.86 6.18 8.53
N LYS A 75 12.79 6.42 7.61
CA LYS A 75 13.83 7.47 7.70
C LYS A 75 13.68 8.54 6.60
N GLY A 76 12.61 8.45 5.81
CA GLY A 76 12.34 9.39 4.74
C GLY A 76 11.78 10.73 5.22
N ASP A 77 11.49 11.58 4.24
CA ASP A 77 10.86 12.87 4.45
C ASP A 77 9.34 12.74 4.22
N LEU A 78 8.55 12.95 5.26
CA LEU A 78 7.09 12.92 5.17
C LEU A 78 6.52 14.04 4.30
N ASN A 79 7.25 15.14 4.09
CA ASN A 79 6.83 16.22 3.20
C ASN A 79 6.73 15.78 1.73
N VAL A 80 7.25 14.60 1.38
CA VAL A 80 6.99 13.95 0.09
C VAL A 80 5.50 13.63 -0.09
N TYR A 81 4.74 13.37 0.98
CA TYR A 81 3.33 12.99 0.90
C TYR A 81 2.43 14.19 1.22
N LEU A 82 1.67 14.66 0.24
CA LEU A 82 0.85 15.87 0.38
C LEU A 82 -0.25 15.65 1.43
N GLY A 83 -0.29 16.53 2.43
CA GLY A 83 -1.26 16.47 3.52
C GLY A 83 -1.01 15.36 4.56
N TYR A 84 0.23 14.87 4.68
CA TYR A 84 0.61 13.87 5.69
C TYR A 84 0.30 14.31 7.12
N GLU A 85 0.30 15.62 7.41
CA GLU A 85 -0.02 16.14 8.76
C GLU A 85 -1.49 15.89 9.14
N GLN A 86 -2.40 15.89 8.15
CA GLN A 86 -3.83 15.68 8.37
C GLN A 86 -4.20 14.19 8.34
N ALA A 87 -3.48 13.39 7.55
CA ALA A 87 -3.80 11.99 7.29
C ALA A 87 -4.02 11.12 8.56
N PRO A 88 -3.18 11.17 9.62
CA PRO A 88 -3.38 10.36 10.83
C PRO A 88 -4.70 10.64 11.56
N LYS A 89 -5.13 11.91 11.60
CA LYS A 89 -6.38 12.27 12.28
C LYS A 89 -7.59 11.89 11.44
N ILE A 90 -7.51 12.05 10.12
CA ILE A 90 -8.59 11.66 9.23
C ILE A 90 -8.77 10.16 9.25
N ILE A 91 -7.69 9.38 9.09
CA ILE A 91 -7.76 7.92 9.07
C ILE A 91 -8.37 7.37 10.36
N GLU A 92 -8.06 7.94 11.52
CA GLU A 92 -8.67 7.55 12.80
C GLU A 92 -10.21 7.71 12.79
N ASN A 93 -10.71 8.81 12.22
CA ASN A 93 -12.16 9.03 12.08
C ASN A 93 -12.80 8.04 11.11
N LEU A 94 -12.12 7.75 10.00
CA LEU A 94 -12.61 6.82 8.98
C LEU A 94 -12.62 5.37 9.51
N GLU A 95 -11.57 4.95 10.22
CA GLU A 95 -11.49 3.64 10.87
C GLU A 95 -12.58 3.48 11.93
N ALA A 96 -12.85 4.53 12.72
CA ALA A 96 -13.93 4.51 13.69
C ALA A 96 -15.31 4.36 13.02
N ASP A 97 -15.59 5.12 11.96
CA ASP A 97 -16.82 4.98 11.16
C ASP A 97 -16.93 3.57 10.57
N PHE A 98 -15.87 3.07 9.93
CA PHE A 98 -15.87 1.78 9.27
C PHE A 98 -16.00 0.62 10.26
N LYS A 99 -15.40 0.72 11.45
CA LYS A 99 -15.60 -0.27 12.52
C LYS A 99 -17.06 -0.36 12.95
N GLN A 100 -17.79 0.76 12.96
CA GLN A 100 -19.20 0.79 13.33
C GLN A 100 -20.13 0.38 12.18
N ASN A 101 -19.80 0.77 10.95
CA ASN A 101 -20.71 0.73 9.80
C ASN A 101 -20.27 -0.18 8.65
N GLY A 102 -19.04 -0.72 8.67
CA GLY A 102 -18.44 -1.46 7.55
C GLY A 102 -19.25 -2.67 7.07
N GLU A 103 -19.77 -3.47 8.01
CA GLU A 103 -20.68 -4.59 7.70
C GLU A 103 -21.96 -4.12 7.01
N ARG A 104 -22.50 -2.96 7.43
CA ARG A 104 -23.67 -2.36 6.77
C ARG A 104 -23.32 -1.86 5.38
N TYR A 105 -22.16 -1.22 5.21
CA TYR A 105 -21.67 -0.76 3.92
C TYR A 105 -21.55 -1.91 2.92
N LEU A 106 -20.96 -3.03 3.34
CA LEU A 106 -20.85 -4.24 2.54
C LEU A 106 -22.21 -4.85 2.23
N ALA A 107 -23.08 -5.04 3.24
CA ALA A 107 -24.39 -5.66 3.05
C ALA A 107 -25.32 -4.83 2.12
N GLN A 108 -25.22 -3.51 2.17
CA GLN A 108 -25.98 -2.59 1.31
C GLN A 108 -25.29 -2.32 -0.03
N LYS A 109 -24.09 -2.87 -0.26
CA LYS A 109 -23.25 -2.61 -1.44
C LYS A 109 -23.09 -1.12 -1.71
N ILE A 110 -22.78 -0.34 -0.67
CA ILE A 110 -22.60 1.10 -0.80
C ILE A 110 -21.50 1.38 -1.82
N LYS A 111 -21.82 2.16 -2.85
CA LYS A 111 -20.87 2.54 -3.91
C LYS A 111 -19.88 3.56 -3.36
N THR A 112 -18.68 3.58 -3.93
CA THR A 112 -17.59 4.49 -3.54
C THR A 112 -18.04 5.95 -3.46
N GLU A 113 -18.73 6.43 -4.49
CA GLU A 113 -19.20 7.80 -4.59
C GLU A 113 -20.21 8.16 -3.48
N SER A 114 -21.09 7.22 -3.14
CA SER A 114 -22.07 7.39 -2.05
C SER A 114 -21.40 7.42 -0.68
N TYR A 115 -20.36 6.59 -0.47
CA TYR A 115 -19.57 6.65 0.75
C TYR A 115 -18.84 7.99 0.87
N ILE A 116 -18.14 8.43 -0.18
CA ILE A 116 -17.41 9.71 -0.20
C ILE A 116 -18.36 10.87 0.10
N GLN A 117 -19.50 10.94 -0.58
CA GLN A 117 -20.49 11.98 -0.36
C GLN A 117 -20.97 12.00 1.09
N ASN A 118 -21.31 10.84 1.65
CA ASN A 118 -21.74 10.72 3.03
C ASN A 118 -20.68 11.23 4.02
N ILE A 119 -19.41 10.89 3.82
CA ILE A 119 -18.33 11.36 4.69
C ILE A 119 -18.18 12.88 4.60
N LEU A 120 -18.12 13.43 3.39
CA LEU A 120 -17.94 14.87 3.18
C LEU A 120 -19.11 15.72 3.70
N GLU A 121 -20.33 15.19 3.70
CA GLU A 121 -21.52 15.91 4.17
C GLU A 121 -21.71 15.82 5.69
N ASN A 122 -21.32 14.70 6.31
CA ASN A 122 -21.64 14.42 7.72
C ASN A 122 -20.45 14.56 8.67
N TYR A 123 -19.22 14.55 8.16
CA TYR A 123 -18.01 14.69 8.96
C TYR A 123 -17.32 16.02 8.66
N ASN A 124 -17.08 16.81 9.70
CA ASN A 124 -16.33 18.06 9.60
C ASN A 124 -14.82 17.77 9.66
N LEU A 125 -14.28 17.21 8.58
CA LEU A 125 -12.87 16.85 8.43
C LEU A 125 -12.13 17.95 7.68
N ASP A 126 -10.94 18.31 8.18
CA ASP A 126 -10.01 19.20 7.50
C ASP A 126 -9.00 18.35 6.73
N PHE A 127 -9.09 18.38 5.40
CA PHE A 127 -8.21 17.61 4.52
C PHE A 127 -6.88 18.30 4.23
N GLY A 128 -6.72 19.59 4.54
CA GLY A 128 -5.50 20.33 4.21
C GLY A 128 -5.12 20.19 2.74
N GLU A 129 -3.93 19.64 2.47
CA GLU A 129 -3.42 19.39 1.12
C GLU A 129 -3.82 18.02 0.54
N LEU A 130 -4.51 17.17 1.29
CA LEU A 130 -5.00 15.89 0.77
C LEU A 130 -6.05 16.12 -0.32
N ASP A 131 -5.95 15.33 -1.39
CA ASP A 131 -7.10 15.12 -2.28
C ASP A 131 -8.14 14.27 -1.53
N ALA A 132 -9.15 14.96 -0.99
CA ALA A 132 -10.18 14.34 -0.17
C ALA A 132 -10.89 13.18 -0.88
N LYS A 133 -11.16 13.30 -2.18
CA LYS A 133 -11.89 12.24 -2.91
C LYS A 133 -11.02 11.03 -3.09
N TYR A 134 -9.77 11.23 -3.52
CA TYR A 134 -8.82 10.14 -3.71
C TYR A 134 -8.53 9.41 -2.39
N PHE A 135 -8.27 10.16 -1.32
CA PHE A 135 -8.01 9.60 0.01
C PHE A 135 -9.18 8.76 0.53
N LEU A 136 -10.41 9.30 0.46
CA LEU A 136 -11.62 8.61 0.92
C LEU A 136 -11.95 7.38 0.05
N GLN A 137 -11.77 7.49 -1.27
CA GLN A 137 -11.94 6.39 -2.21
C GLN A 137 -11.03 5.22 -1.83
N THR A 138 -9.71 5.48 -1.74
CA THR A 138 -8.71 4.46 -1.45
C THR A 138 -8.96 3.80 -0.10
N PHE A 139 -9.24 4.60 0.94
CA PHE A 139 -9.58 4.06 2.26
C PHE A 139 -10.77 3.09 2.19
N TYR A 140 -11.85 3.51 1.55
CA TYR A 140 -13.08 2.73 1.51
C TYR A 140 -12.91 1.42 0.75
N GLN A 141 -12.26 1.49 -0.42
CA GLN A 141 -12.02 0.33 -1.28
C GLN A 141 -11.11 -0.69 -0.60
N PHE A 142 -10.02 -0.22 0.02
CA PHE A 142 -9.14 -1.07 0.82
C PHE A 142 -9.88 -1.73 1.99
N SER A 143 -10.67 -0.95 2.74
CA SER A 143 -11.36 -1.43 3.94
C SER A 143 -12.46 -2.45 3.61
N ILE A 144 -13.21 -2.25 2.53
CA ILE A 144 -14.19 -3.22 2.05
C ILE A 144 -13.52 -4.49 1.54
N ASN A 145 -12.42 -4.39 0.78
CA ASN A 145 -11.65 -5.56 0.34
C ASN A 145 -11.11 -6.36 1.53
N LYS A 146 -10.53 -5.68 2.54
CA LYS A 146 -10.10 -6.30 3.81
C LYS A 146 -11.26 -7.03 4.49
N LEU A 147 -12.42 -6.37 4.62
CA LEU A 147 -13.60 -6.96 5.25
C LEU A 147 -14.14 -8.18 4.48
N ILE A 148 -14.22 -8.11 3.15
CA ILE A 148 -14.63 -9.24 2.32
C ILE A 148 -13.69 -10.42 2.56
N TYR A 149 -12.38 -10.21 2.45
CA TYR A 149 -11.39 -11.26 2.65
C TYR A 149 -11.50 -11.91 4.03
N GLN A 150 -11.63 -11.10 5.09
CA GLN A 150 -11.81 -11.61 6.46
C GLN A 150 -13.07 -12.48 6.62
N LYS A 151 -14.13 -12.19 5.85
CA LYS A 151 -15.40 -12.90 5.93
C LYS A 151 -15.49 -14.14 5.03
N THR A 152 -14.85 -14.12 3.88
CA THR A 152 -15.05 -15.14 2.83
C THR A 152 -13.77 -15.82 2.37
N GLY A 153 -12.61 -15.21 2.62
CA GLY A 153 -11.32 -15.60 2.05
C GLY A 153 -11.10 -15.09 0.61
N ASN A 154 -12.05 -14.38 0.02
CA ASN A 154 -11.92 -13.89 -1.35
C ASN A 154 -11.10 -12.59 -1.39
N PHE A 155 -10.01 -12.59 -2.14
CA PHE A 155 -9.15 -11.44 -2.38
C PHE A 155 -9.57 -10.70 -3.66
N GLY A 156 -9.34 -9.38 -3.76
CA GLY A 156 -9.61 -8.61 -4.98
C GLY A 156 -11.09 -8.45 -5.37
N ALA A 157 -12.02 -8.71 -4.46
CA ALA A 157 -13.42 -8.94 -4.81
C ALA A 157 -14.34 -7.70 -4.71
N PHE A 158 -13.80 -6.50 -4.45
CA PHE A 158 -14.60 -5.28 -4.36
C PHE A 158 -15.48 -5.05 -5.59
N ASN A 159 -14.92 -5.06 -6.81
CA ASN A 159 -15.68 -4.76 -8.02
C ASN A 159 -16.78 -5.80 -8.28
N GLN A 160 -16.47 -7.07 -8.02
CA GLN A 160 -17.44 -8.15 -8.12
C GLN A 160 -18.61 -7.95 -7.12
N ILE A 161 -18.32 -7.63 -5.86
CA ILE A 161 -19.35 -7.59 -4.81
C ILE A 161 -20.09 -6.27 -4.78
N ILE A 162 -19.38 -5.16 -4.89
CA ILE A 162 -19.94 -3.82 -4.80
C ILE A 162 -20.51 -3.40 -6.14
N TYR A 163 -19.82 -3.62 -7.27
CA TYR A 163 -20.27 -3.17 -8.60
C TYR A 163 -20.92 -4.25 -9.47
N ASP A 164 -21.04 -5.48 -8.97
CA ASP A 164 -21.63 -6.62 -9.70
C ASP A 164 -20.90 -6.94 -11.01
N TRP A 165 -19.58 -6.71 -11.03
CA TRP A 165 -18.72 -7.12 -12.15
C TRP A 165 -18.47 -8.64 -12.15
N ASP A 166 -18.00 -9.15 -13.28
CA ASP A 166 -17.64 -10.56 -13.41
C ASP A 166 -16.55 -10.97 -12.39
N GLN A 167 -16.50 -12.27 -12.07
CA GLN A 167 -15.47 -12.80 -11.20
C GLN A 167 -14.09 -12.60 -11.84
N PRO A 168 -13.13 -11.98 -11.14
CA PRO A 168 -11.76 -11.95 -11.60
C PRO A 168 -11.19 -13.38 -11.56
N ASP A 169 -10.15 -13.59 -12.36
CA ASP A 169 -9.34 -14.81 -12.27
C ASP A 169 -8.72 -14.93 -10.88
N GLU A 170 -8.35 -16.16 -10.49
CA GLU A 170 -7.68 -16.42 -9.22
C GLU A 170 -6.32 -15.70 -9.18
N SER A 171 -6.11 -14.90 -8.14
CA SER A 171 -4.88 -14.14 -7.96
C SER A 171 -3.88 -14.87 -7.05
N PRO A 172 -2.60 -14.97 -7.44
CA PRO A 172 -1.54 -15.47 -6.56
C PRO A 172 -1.19 -14.51 -5.41
N ILE A 173 -1.81 -13.32 -5.34
CA ILE A 173 -1.53 -12.20 -4.40
C ILE A 173 -0.17 -11.56 -4.63
N ILE A 174 0.90 -12.37 -4.63
CA ILE A 174 2.27 -11.95 -4.92
C ILE A 174 2.72 -12.62 -6.21
N TYR A 175 3.07 -11.79 -7.17
CA TYR A 175 3.59 -12.20 -8.46
C TYR A 175 5.13 -12.22 -8.44
N GLU A 176 5.70 -13.20 -9.12
CA GLU A 176 7.15 -13.31 -9.28
C GLU A 176 7.68 -12.19 -10.18
N ILE A 177 8.76 -11.53 -9.75
CA ILE A 177 9.49 -10.60 -10.60
C ILE A 177 10.34 -11.42 -11.59
N LYS A 178 10.01 -11.32 -12.88
CA LYS A 178 10.75 -11.99 -13.94
C LYS A 178 11.76 -11.05 -14.57
N ASN A 179 12.90 -11.61 -14.97
CA ASN A 179 13.93 -10.88 -15.73
C ASN A 179 13.57 -10.88 -17.23
N ASP A 180 12.34 -10.46 -17.55
CA ASP A 180 11.82 -10.29 -18.91
C ASP A 180 10.84 -9.09 -18.94
N ASN A 181 10.41 -8.70 -20.14
CA ASN A 181 9.49 -7.58 -20.31
C ASN A 181 8.02 -7.93 -19.98
N THR A 182 7.76 -9.05 -19.30
CA THR A 182 6.41 -9.44 -18.87
C THR A 182 6.02 -8.85 -17.52
N THR A 183 6.99 -8.25 -16.81
CA THR A 183 6.77 -7.48 -15.59
C THR A 183 7.27 -6.05 -15.80
N GLY A 184 6.67 -5.08 -15.09
CA GLY A 184 7.14 -3.69 -15.09
C GLY A 184 8.53 -3.50 -14.48
N TYR A 185 9.14 -4.57 -13.94
CA TYR A 185 10.45 -4.48 -13.32
C TYR A 185 11.60 -4.24 -14.30
N ALA A 186 11.49 -4.73 -15.54
CA ALA A 186 12.50 -4.43 -16.56
C ALA A 186 12.57 -2.92 -16.85
N ASP A 187 11.42 -2.23 -16.84
CA ASP A 187 11.36 -0.78 -16.99
C ASP A 187 11.95 -0.06 -15.77
N ILE A 188 11.75 -0.59 -14.56
CA ILE A 188 12.40 -0.10 -13.33
C ILE A 188 13.93 -0.20 -13.45
N GLU A 189 14.46 -1.34 -13.93
CA GLU A 189 15.90 -1.55 -14.09
C GLU A 189 16.50 -0.61 -15.15
N ILE A 190 15.83 -0.45 -16.29
CA ILE A 190 16.28 0.45 -17.38
C ILE A 190 16.29 1.92 -16.91
N ASN A 191 15.31 2.33 -16.11
CA ASN A 191 15.14 3.72 -15.67
C ASN A 191 15.67 4.00 -14.26
N LYS A 192 16.44 3.07 -13.68
CA LYS A 192 16.88 3.14 -12.28
C LYS A 192 17.60 4.45 -11.90
N GLU A 193 18.36 5.05 -12.83
CA GLU A 193 19.08 6.31 -12.58
C GLU A 193 18.13 7.51 -12.42
N TYR A 194 16.90 7.41 -12.93
CA TYR A 194 15.84 8.39 -12.74
C TYR A 194 15.02 8.12 -11.48
N PHE A 195 14.84 6.85 -11.11
CA PHE A 195 14.03 6.42 -9.99
C PHE A 195 14.75 6.35 -8.65
N PHE A 196 16.07 6.21 -8.64
CA PHE A 196 16.81 5.96 -7.41
C PHE A 196 17.99 6.92 -7.25
N PRO A 197 18.30 7.36 -6.01
CA PRO A 197 19.56 8.02 -5.71
C PRO A 197 20.72 7.06 -5.99
N LYS A 198 21.91 7.62 -6.25
CA LYS A 198 23.13 6.82 -6.51
C LYS A 198 23.52 5.88 -5.37
N SER A 199 23.04 6.13 -4.16
CA SER A 199 23.25 5.29 -2.98
C SER A 199 22.42 4.00 -3.00
N ILE A 200 21.44 3.87 -3.90
CA ILE A 200 20.62 2.66 -4.06
C ILE A 200 21.03 1.95 -5.36
N GLU A 201 21.65 0.78 -5.21
CA GLU A 201 22.03 -0.11 -6.30
C GLU A 201 21.11 -1.34 -6.32
N ILE A 202 19.94 -1.21 -6.95
CA ILE A 202 18.86 -2.22 -6.90
C ILE A 202 19.27 -3.61 -7.39
N GLU A 203 20.33 -3.72 -8.20
CA GLU A 203 20.85 -5.01 -8.68
C GLU A 203 21.41 -5.89 -7.56
N LYS A 204 21.78 -5.29 -6.42
CA LYS A 204 22.29 -6.00 -5.25
C LYS A 204 21.17 -6.51 -4.35
N TYR A 205 19.93 -6.11 -4.59
CA TYR A 205 18.80 -6.43 -3.73
C TYR A 205 18.19 -7.77 -4.16
N GLU A 206 17.72 -8.54 -3.18
CA GLU A 206 16.89 -9.71 -3.44
C GLU A 206 15.50 -9.26 -3.91
N LYS A 207 15.05 -9.80 -5.04
CA LYS A 207 13.71 -9.57 -5.58
C LYS A 207 12.72 -10.45 -4.82
N VAL A 208 11.77 -9.85 -4.09
CA VAL A 208 10.79 -10.60 -3.30
C VAL A 208 9.56 -10.93 -4.15
N GLY A 209 9.06 -9.95 -4.90
CA GLY A 209 7.85 -10.08 -5.72
C GLY A 209 7.18 -8.73 -5.95
N PHE A 210 6.01 -8.75 -6.56
CA PHE A 210 5.15 -7.57 -6.66
C PHE A 210 3.69 -7.92 -6.40
N VAL A 211 2.92 -6.93 -5.96
CA VAL A 211 1.47 -7.03 -5.76
C VAL A 211 0.77 -6.06 -6.69
N ILE A 212 -0.44 -6.42 -7.15
CA ILE A 212 -1.20 -5.59 -8.08
C ILE A 212 -2.10 -4.62 -7.31
N GLY A 213 -1.98 -3.33 -7.59
CA GLY A 213 -2.63 -2.28 -6.81
C GLY A 213 -4.16 -2.36 -6.84
N HIS A 214 -4.74 -2.60 -8.02
CA HIS A 214 -6.19 -2.66 -8.19
C HIS A 214 -6.86 -3.82 -7.42
N GLU A 215 -6.12 -4.85 -7.01
CA GLU A 215 -6.67 -5.93 -6.20
C GLU A 215 -6.91 -5.49 -4.74
N PHE A 216 -6.15 -4.49 -4.26
CA PHE A 216 -6.32 -3.91 -2.93
C PHE A 216 -7.26 -2.70 -2.97
N PHE A 217 -7.16 -1.88 -4.02
CA PHE A 217 -7.76 -0.55 -4.07
C PHE A 217 -8.75 -0.34 -5.21
N THR A 218 -9.02 -1.31 -6.09
CA THR A 218 -9.77 -1.19 -7.37
C THR A 218 -9.16 -0.28 -8.43
N ASP A 219 -8.39 0.72 -8.02
CA ASP A 219 -7.52 1.55 -8.82
C ASP A 219 -6.33 1.97 -7.94
N GLY A 220 -5.13 1.79 -8.45
CA GLY A 220 -3.92 2.03 -7.68
C GLY A 220 -2.70 1.37 -8.30
N ASN A 221 -1.55 1.94 -7.98
CA ASN A 221 -0.28 1.47 -8.49
C ASN A 221 0.12 0.11 -7.91
N ASP A 222 0.84 -0.66 -8.70
CA ASP A 222 1.50 -1.89 -8.27
C ASP A 222 2.66 -1.57 -7.35
N THR A 223 2.91 -2.49 -6.41
CA THR A 223 4.02 -2.35 -5.46
C THR A 223 5.00 -3.51 -5.63
N TYR A 224 6.21 -3.19 -6.05
CA TYR A 224 7.32 -4.14 -6.10
C TYR A 224 8.10 -4.07 -4.80
N LEU A 225 8.54 -5.22 -4.30
CA LEU A 225 9.34 -5.31 -3.07
C LEU A 225 10.69 -5.93 -3.37
N ILE A 226 11.74 -5.22 -2.99
CA ILE A 226 13.12 -5.69 -3.02
C ILE A 226 13.78 -5.49 -1.65
N TYR A 227 14.76 -6.33 -1.34
CA TYR A 227 15.38 -6.36 -0.02
C TYR A 227 16.91 -6.44 -0.07
N ASP A 228 17.56 -5.51 0.63
CA ASP A 228 19.00 -5.51 0.87
C ASP A 228 19.29 -6.26 2.18
N LYS A 229 19.89 -7.44 2.02
CA LYS A 229 20.27 -8.32 3.15
C LYS A 229 21.42 -7.75 3.98
N GLU A 230 22.33 -6.99 3.37
CA GLU A 230 23.54 -6.51 4.02
C GLU A 230 23.22 -5.34 4.94
N ASN A 231 22.38 -4.41 4.47
CA ASN A 231 22.00 -3.21 5.21
C ASN A 231 20.63 -3.32 5.89
N HIS A 232 19.95 -4.46 5.75
CA HIS A 232 18.63 -4.71 6.33
C HIS A 232 17.58 -3.67 5.88
N ARG A 233 17.51 -3.42 4.56
CA ARG A 233 16.61 -2.40 3.99
C ARG A 233 15.60 -3.02 3.05
N ALA A 234 14.33 -2.70 3.25
CA ALA A 234 13.24 -3.05 2.33
C ALA A 234 12.91 -1.83 1.47
N ILE A 235 12.73 -2.01 0.17
CA ILE A 235 12.28 -0.94 -0.74
C ILE A 235 10.97 -1.38 -1.39
N CYS A 236 9.92 -0.61 -1.13
CA CYS A 236 8.65 -0.69 -1.86
C CYS A 236 8.70 0.31 -3.02
N ILE A 237 8.66 -0.20 -4.25
CA ILE A 237 8.71 0.60 -5.47
C ILE A 237 7.29 0.71 -6.03
N ASN A 238 6.86 1.94 -6.24
CA ASN A 238 5.55 2.29 -6.73
C ASN A 238 5.59 2.37 -8.26
N HIS A 239 4.80 1.54 -8.94
CA HIS A 239 4.80 1.47 -10.40
C HIS A 239 3.38 1.55 -10.95
N TYR A 240 3.16 2.49 -11.86
CA TYR A 240 1.88 2.61 -12.58
C TYR A 240 1.85 1.59 -13.73
N SER A 241 0.87 0.68 -13.70
CA SER A 241 0.70 -0.40 -14.68
C SER A 241 0.01 0.04 -15.98
#